data_AF-A0ABD0YJH0-F1
#
_entry.id   AF-A0ABD0YJH0-F1
#
_cell.length_a   1.000
_cell.length_b   1.000
_cell.length_c   1.000
_cell.angle_alpha   90.00
_cell.angle_beta   90.00
_cell.angle_gamma   90.00
#
_symmetry.space_group_name_H-M   'P 1'
#
loop_
_entity.id
_entity.type
_entity.pdbx_description
1 polymer ?
#
loop_
_entity_poly.entity_id
_entity_poly.type
_entity_poly.pdbx_seq_one_letter_code
_entity_poly.pdbx_strand_id
1 'polypeptide(L)'
;MFTLFECASLCLLYLLSCCFKRVIVFKPVTSRPGNSECYVVCLDFWGPATITPAQLSAMLERFEDDSMADRVIFSRSHLPSSFIVQAVECAAFFKNFQVSCFKEGISIQTVPGLVLTNCQ
;
A
#
# COMPACT_ATOMS: atom_id res chain seq x y z
N MET A 1 -3.09 2.92 3.26
CA MET A 1 -3.27 2.42 1.88
C MET A 1 -3.62 0.94 1.96
N PHE A 2 -4.57 0.44 1.16
CA PHE A 2 -5.05 -0.95 1.29
C PHE A 2 -4.32 -1.94 0.38
N THR A 3 -4.01 -1.58 -0.86
CA THR A 3 -3.16 -2.40 -1.74
C THR A 3 -2.26 -1.50 -2.58
N LEU A 4 -1.31 -2.10 -3.28
CA LEU A 4 -0.38 -1.42 -4.19
C LEU A 4 -0.63 -1.79 -5.67
N PHE A 5 -1.78 -2.42 -5.97
CA PHE A 5 -2.02 -3.03 -7.28
C PHE A 5 -2.61 -2.07 -8.31
N GLU A 6 -3.09 -0.91 -7.88
CA GLU A 6 -3.78 0.05 -8.72
C GLU A 6 -2.85 1.16 -9.20
N CYS A 7 -3.08 1.66 -10.43
CA CYS A 7 -2.34 2.77 -11.00
C CYS A 7 -2.41 4.04 -10.12
N ALA A 8 -3.56 4.30 -9.49
CA ALA A 8 -3.73 5.42 -8.58
C ALA A 8 -2.82 5.30 -7.34
N SER A 9 -2.71 4.10 -6.76
CA SER A 9 -1.81 3.81 -5.64
C SER A 9 -0.33 4.02 -6.02
N LEU A 10 0.06 3.57 -7.21
CA LEU A 10 1.42 3.81 -7.76
C LEU A 10 1.70 5.29 -7.98
N CYS A 11 0.74 6.03 -8.54
CA CYS A 11 0.86 7.47 -8.76
C CYS A 11 1.05 8.23 -7.44
N LEU A 12 0.28 7.87 -6.41
CA LEU A 12 0.39 8.49 -5.10
C LEU A 12 1.74 8.16 -4.43
N LEU A 13 2.18 6.91 -4.49
CA LEU A 13 3.47 6.50 -3.93
C LEU A 13 4.65 7.20 -4.63
N TYR A 14 4.54 7.38 -5.95
CA TYR A 14 5.54 8.13 -6.73
C TYR A 14 5.54 9.61 -6.34
N LEU A 15 4.37 10.23 -6.24
CA LEU A 15 4.25 11.62 -5.78
C LEU A 15 4.94 11.83 -4.42
N LEU A 16 4.67 10.95 -3.46
CA LEU A 16 5.32 10.98 -2.15
C LEU A 16 6.84 10.80 -2.27
N SER A 17 7.30 9.91 -3.14
CA SER A 17 8.74 9.69 -3.37
C SER A 17 9.45 10.91 -3.97
N CYS A 18 8.72 11.77 -4.70
CA CYS A 18 9.25 13.06 -5.17
C CYS A 18 9.29 14.11 -4.06
N CYS A 19 8.43 14.02 -3.04
CA CYS A 19 8.27 15.03 -1.99
C CYS A 19 9.15 14.80 -0.76
N PHE A 20 9.57 13.56 -0.54
CA PHE A 20 10.28 13.14 0.66
C PHE A 20 11.58 12.45 0.29
N LYS A 21 12.60 12.58 1.14
CA LYS A 21 13.87 11.89 0.94
C LYS A 21 13.73 10.38 1.04
N ARG A 22 12.82 9.91 1.90
CA ARG A 22 12.60 8.49 2.15
C ARG A 22 11.13 8.19 2.35
N VAL A 23 10.64 7.20 1.59
CA VAL A 23 9.27 6.69 1.66
C VAL A 23 9.33 5.20 1.94
N ILE A 24 8.60 4.76 2.96
CA ILE A 24 8.62 3.37 3.45
C ILE A 24 7.19 2.85 3.45
N VAL A 25 6.95 1.71 2.83
CA VAL A 25 5.69 0.98 3.01
C VAL A 25 5.89 -0.01 4.14
N PHE A 26 5.05 0.09 5.17
CA PHE A 26 5.21 -0.64 6.42
C PHE A 26 3.89 -1.22 6.92
N LYS A 27 3.92 -2.47 7.40
CA LYS A 27 2.79 -3.10 8.09
C LYS A 27 3.20 -3.35 9.55
N PRO A 28 2.72 -2.54 10.51
CA PRO A 28 3.05 -2.74 11.92
C PRO A 28 2.44 -4.04 12.43
N VAL A 29 3.13 -4.67 13.40
CA VAL A 29 2.65 -5.88 14.08
C VAL A 29 1.32 -5.69 14.81
N THR A 30 0.97 -4.43 15.13
CA THR A 30 -0.30 -4.07 15.75
C THR A 30 -1.47 -4.00 14.75
N SER A 31 -1.22 -4.00 13.44
CA SER A 31 -2.26 -4.16 12.41
C SER A 31 -2.55 -5.65 12.20
N ARG A 32 -3.80 -5.99 11.83
CA ARG A 32 -4.19 -7.39 11.62
C ARG A 32 -3.33 -8.02 10.51
N PRO A 33 -2.58 -9.11 10.77
CA PRO A 33 -1.57 -9.60 9.84
C PRO A 33 -2.16 -10.09 8.51
N GLY A 34 -3.34 -10.73 8.54
CA GLY A 34 -4.03 -11.23 7.35
C GLY A 34 -4.81 -10.17 6.56
N ASN A 35 -4.93 -8.92 7.01
CA ASN A 35 -5.58 -7.88 6.20
C ASN A 35 -4.56 -7.25 5.22
N SER A 36 -5.06 -6.53 4.22
CA SER A 36 -4.21 -5.88 3.21
C SER A 36 -3.65 -4.52 3.68
N GLU A 37 -4.11 -4.00 4.81
CA GLU A 37 -3.74 -2.66 5.28
C GLU A 37 -2.22 -2.51 5.44
N CYS A 38 -1.69 -1.46 4.81
CA CYS A 38 -0.30 -1.02 4.89
C CYS A 38 -0.22 0.50 5.07
N TYR A 39 0.83 0.95 5.75
CA TYR A 39 1.09 2.35 6.03
C TYR A 39 2.22 2.85 5.13
N VAL A 40 2.10 4.09 4.66
CA VAL A 40 3.18 4.77 3.94
C VAL A 40 3.77 5.79 4.89
N VAL A 41 5.02 5.59 5.29
CA VAL A 41 5.77 6.46 6.20
C VAL A 41 6.72 7.30 5.37
N CYS A 42 6.52 8.62 5.41
CA CYS A 42 7.32 9.58 4.65
C CYS A 42 8.22 10.36 5.61
N LEU A 43 9.52 10.43 5.29
CA LEU A 43 10.54 11.01 6.15
C LEU A 43 11.35 12.05 5.38
N ASP A 44 11.70 13.13 6.08
CA ASP A 44 12.48 14.26 5.57
C ASP A 44 11.82 14.91 4.35
N PHE A 45 10.75 15.67 4.59
CA PHE A 45 10.07 16.45 3.55
C PHE A 45 11.02 17.47 2.93
N TRP A 46 11.12 17.50 1.60
CA TRP A 46 11.98 18.43 0.87
C TRP A 46 11.54 19.89 0.99
N GLY A 47 10.29 20.13 1.40
CA GLY A 47 9.73 21.46 1.57
C GLY A 47 8.76 21.85 0.46
N PRO A 48 7.98 22.93 0.66
CA PRO A 48 6.91 23.33 -0.25
C PRO A 48 7.40 23.76 -1.64
N ALA A 49 8.68 24.09 -1.80
CA ALA A 49 9.26 24.43 -3.10
C ALA A 49 9.37 23.23 -4.07
N THR A 50 9.17 22.00 -3.58
CA THR A 50 9.31 20.77 -4.36
C THR A 50 8.16 20.56 -5.36
N ILE A 51 6.97 21.05 -5.03
CA ILE A 51 5.81 21.05 -5.90
C ILE A 51 5.41 22.50 -6.14
N THR A 52 5.38 22.93 -7.39
CA THR A 52 4.91 24.28 -7.69
C THR A 52 3.40 24.41 -7.41
N PRO A 53 2.89 25.60 -7.05
CA PRO A 53 1.46 25.80 -6.83
C PRO A 53 0.59 25.33 -8.02
N ALA A 54 1.06 25.55 -9.26
CA ALA A 54 0.37 25.09 -10.46
C ALA A 54 0.31 23.56 -10.57
N GLN A 55 1.39 22.85 -10.22
CA GLN A 55 1.40 21.39 -10.17
C GLN A 55 0.46 20.86 -9.08
N LEU A 56 0.44 21.52 -7.92
CA LEU A 56 -0.45 21.15 -6.83
C LEU A 56 -1.92 21.36 -7.22
N SER A 57 -2.28 22.49 -7.83
CA SER A 57 -3.64 22.75 -8.33
C SER A 57 -4.08 21.71 -9.36
N ALA A 58 -3.23 21.41 -10.34
CA ALA A 58 -3.54 20.40 -11.36
C ALA A 58 -3.69 18.98 -10.78
N MET A 59 -2.99 18.67 -9.67
CA MET A 59 -3.19 17.42 -8.94
C MET A 59 -4.52 17.43 -8.19
N LEU A 60 -4.84 18.51 -7.47
CA LEU A 60 -6.08 18.63 -6.69
C LEU A 60 -7.32 18.54 -7.56
N GLU A 61 -7.34 19.15 -8.74
CA GLU A 61 -8.43 19.04 -9.71
C GLU A 61 -8.75 17.57 -10.08
N ARG A 62 -7.73 16.71 -10.15
CA ARG A 62 -7.91 15.28 -10.43
C ARG A 62 -8.41 14.46 -9.23
N PHE A 63 -8.36 15.03 -8.02
CA PHE A 63 -8.88 14.40 -6.81
C PHE A 63 -10.30 14.86 -6.46
N GLU A 64 -10.76 16.00 -6.99
CA GLU A 64 -12.11 16.55 -6.77
C GLU A 64 -13.19 15.87 -7.62
N ASP A 65 -12.83 15.20 -8.72
CA ASP A 65 -13.79 14.39 -9.47
C ASP A 65 -14.10 13.07 -8.72
N ASP A 66 -15.34 12.91 -8.26
CA ASP A 66 -15.85 11.74 -7.55
C ASP A 66 -15.87 10.46 -8.39
N SER A 67 -15.58 10.56 -9.70
CA SER A 67 -15.37 9.39 -10.54
C SER A 67 -14.06 8.65 -10.13
N MET A 68 -14.22 7.58 -9.36
CA MET A 68 -13.10 6.77 -8.83
C MET A 68 -12.20 6.14 -9.91
N ALA A 69 -12.68 6.05 -11.15
CA ALA A 69 -12.07 5.22 -12.19
C ALA A 69 -10.85 5.86 -12.89
N ASP A 70 -10.70 7.19 -12.89
CA ASP A 70 -9.72 7.90 -13.73
C ASP A 70 -8.67 8.72 -12.96
N ARG A 71 -8.47 8.46 -11.65
CA ARG A 71 -7.51 9.17 -10.78
C ARG A 71 -6.03 8.81 -11.03
N VAL A 72 -5.63 8.74 -12.30
CA VAL A 72 -4.24 8.56 -12.72
C VAL A 72 -3.57 9.92 -12.84
N ILE A 73 -2.64 10.21 -11.95
CA ILE A 73 -1.90 11.49 -11.92
C ILE A 73 -0.77 11.47 -12.96
N PHE A 74 -0.13 10.32 -13.15
CA PHE A 74 1.04 10.16 -14.00
C PHE A 74 0.79 9.06 -15.05
N SER A 75 1.08 9.37 -16.31
CA SER A 75 1.19 8.33 -17.35
C SER A 75 2.38 7.40 -17.09
N ARG A 76 2.32 6.19 -17.67
CA ARG A 76 3.39 5.17 -17.54
C ARG A 76 4.78 5.68 -17.94
N SER A 77 4.85 6.62 -18.89
CA SER A 77 6.10 7.23 -19.37
C SER A 77 6.76 8.17 -18.35
N HIS A 78 6.00 8.73 -17.42
CA HIS A 78 6.52 9.62 -16.37
C HIS A 78 7.09 8.87 -15.16
N LEU A 79 6.83 7.55 -15.06
CA LEU A 79 7.29 6.72 -13.96
C LEU A 79 8.61 6.03 -14.33
N PRO A 80 9.69 6.25 -13.56
CA PRO A 80 10.95 5.55 -13.76
C PRO A 80 10.75 4.02 -13.68
N SER A 81 11.36 3.28 -14.60
CA SER A 81 11.25 1.81 -14.61
C SER A 81 11.78 1.18 -13.33
N SER A 82 12.83 1.73 -12.74
CA SER A 82 13.38 1.31 -11.44
C SER A 82 12.36 1.45 -10.31
N PHE A 83 11.62 2.56 -10.26
CA PHE A 83 10.56 2.78 -9.28
C PHE A 83 9.44 1.75 -9.43
N ILE A 84 9.04 1.43 -10.65
CA ILE A 84 7.98 0.46 -10.90
C ILE A 84 8.39 -0.94 -10.47
N VAL A 85 9.63 -1.35 -10.77
CA VAL A 85 10.16 -2.64 -10.30
C VAL A 85 10.09 -2.71 -8.78
N GLN A 86 10.56 -1.68 -8.07
CA GLN A 86 10.49 -1.63 -6.60
C GLN A 86 9.06 -1.68 -6.07
N ALA A 87 8.12 -0.99 -6.72
CA ALA A 87 6.72 -1.00 -6.31
C ALA A 87 6.07 -2.38 -6.51
N VAL A 88 6.39 -3.08 -7.61
CA VAL A 88 5.94 -4.45 -7.87
C VAL A 88 6.53 -5.42 -6.85
N GLU A 89 7.82 -5.30 -6.53
CA GLU A 89 8.48 -6.10 -5.49
C GLU A 89 7.85 -5.87 -4.12
N CYS A 90 7.57 -4.61 -3.77
CA CYS A 90 6.89 -4.23 -2.54
C CYS A 90 5.47 -4.84 -2.46
N ALA A 91 4.71 -4.74 -3.55
CA ALA A 91 3.38 -5.34 -3.63
C ALA A 91 3.43 -6.87 -3.51
N ALA A 92 4.42 -7.52 -4.15
CA ALA A 92 4.64 -8.95 -4.05
C ALA A 92 5.00 -9.39 -2.63
N PHE A 93 5.84 -8.62 -1.93
CA PHE A 93 6.21 -8.87 -0.54
C PHE A 93 4.99 -8.91 0.38
N PHE A 94 4.16 -7.85 0.39
CA PHE A 94 2.97 -7.79 1.27
C PHE A 94 1.92 -8.83 0.90
N LYS A 95 1.74 -9.11 -0.40
CA LYS A 95 0.86 -10.19 -0.87
C LYS A 95 1.32 -11.56 -0.36
N ASN A 96 2.62 -11.85 -0.45
CA ASN A 96 3.15 -13.13 0.02
C ASN A 96 3.05 -13.26 1.55
N PHE A 97 3.31 -12.17 2.28
CA PHE A 97 3.10 -12.10 3.73
C PHE A 97 1.63 -12.37 4.11
N GLN A 98 0.69 -11.74 3.41
CA GLN A 98 -0.73 -11.98 3.66
C GLN A 98 -1.13 -13.44 3.40
N VAL A 99 -0.62 -14.03 2.31
CA VAL A 99 -0.84 -15.45 1.98
C VAL A 99 -0.28 -16.38 3.06
N SER A 100 0.90 -16.10 3.63
CA SER A 100 1.44 -16.93 4.71
C SER A 100 0.58 -16.86 5.97
N CYS A 101 0.11 -15.66 6.35
CA CYS A 101 -0.79 -15.51 7.50
C CYS A 101 -2.10 -16.29 7.34
N PHE A 102 -2.66 -16.36 6.13
CA PHE A 102 -3.85 -17.18 5.88
C PHE A 102 -3.56 -18.68 5.96
N LYS A 103 -2.44 -19.14 5.43
CA LYS A 103 -2.03 -20.55 5.52
C LYS A 103 -1.84 -21.00 6.96
N GLU A 104 -1.20 -20.16 7.77
CA GLU A 104 -1.02 -20.40 9.20
C GLU A 104 -2.38 -20.45 9.93
N GLY A 105 -3.27 -19.49 9.66
CA GLY A 105 -4.62 -19.47 10.24
C GLY A 105 -5.43 -20.75 9.97
N ILE A 106 -5.41 -21.24 8.72
CA ILE A 106 -6.09 -22.50 8.34
C ILE A 106 -5.47 -23.71 9.05
N SER A 107 -4.14 -23.75 9.17
CA SER A 107 -3.43 -24.84 9.85
C SER A 107 -3.76 -24.91 11.34
N ILE A 108 -3.95 -23.76 12.00
CA ILE A 108 -4.35 -23.68 13.41
C ILE A 108 -5.82 -24.11 13.59
N GLN A 109 -6.70 -23.84 12.63
CA GLN A 109 -8.10 -24.28 12.68
C GLN A 109 -8.28 -25.78 12.44
N THR A 110 -7.28 -26.46 11.86
CA THR A 110 -7.31 -27.91 11.60
C THR A 110 -6.69 -28.74 12.73
N VAL A 111 -6.37 -28.12 13.87
CA VAL A 111 -5.92 -28.85 15.07
C VAL A 111 -7.10 -29.63 15.67
N PRO A 112 -6.95 -30.92 16.02
CA PRO A 112 -8.02 -31.69 16.67
C PRO A 112 -8.37 -31.04 18.03
N GLY A 113 -9.60 -30.58 18.18
CA GLY A 113 -10.11 -30.14 19.48
C GLY A 113 -10.36 -31.35 20.39
N LEU A 114 -9.91 -31.29 21.64
CA LEU A 114 -10.32 -32.23 22.68
C LEU A 114 -11.72 -31.85 23.15
N VAL A 115 -12.75 -32.62 22.76
CA VAL A 115 -14.11 -32.44 23.27
C VAL A 115 -14.17 -33.08 24.66
N LEU A 116 -14.23 -32.26 25.71
CA LEU A 116 -14.57 -32.73 27.04
C LEU A 116 -16.09 -32.84 27.14
N THR A 117 -16.64 -34.04 26.93
CA THR A 117 -18.03 -34.33 27.28
C THR A 117 -18.11 -34.67 28.77
N ASN A 118 -18.96 -33.97 29.51
CA ASN A 118 -19.35 -34.40 30.85
C ASN A 118 -20.09 -35.75 30.72
N CYS A 119 -19.53 -36.80 31.32
CA CYS A 119 -20.29 -38.03 31.55
C CYS A 119 -21.43 -37.71 32.51
N GLN A 120 -22.67 -37.82 32.04
CA GLN A 120 -23.83 -38.09 32.87
C GLN A 120 -24.35 -39.48 32.55
#